data_AF-A0A920U8E7-F1
#
_entry.id   AF-A0A920U8E7-F1
#
_cell.length_a   1.000
_cell.length_b   1.000
_cell.length_c   1.000
_cell.angle_alpha   90.00
_cell.angle_beta   90.00
_cell.angle_gamma   90.00
#
_symmetry.space_group_name_H-M   'P 1'
#
loop_
_entity.id
_entity.type
_entity.pdbx_description
1 polymer ?
#
loop_
_entity_poly.entity_id
_entity_poly.type
_entity_poly.pdbx_seq_one_letter_code
_entity_poly.pdbx_strand_id
1 'polypeptide(L)'
;MLPIDVLPEIADGIGDRAPGLVDGGFKRGSDILKGLALGAKAVMLARPIMWGLAAYGADGVERALYLLINELARNMAASGRPKLT
;
A
#
# COMPACT_ATOMS: atom_id res chain seq x y z
N MET A 1 -4.64 -0.98 -18.02
CA MET A 1 -3.43 -1.43 -17.32
C MET A 1 -3.22 -0.51 -16.13
N LEU A 2 -3.21 -1.07 -14.93
CA LEU A 2 -2.94 -0.39 -13.68
C LEU A 2 -1.47 -0.64 -13.28
N PRO A 3 -0.85 0.21 -12.44
CA PRO A 3 0.52 0.00 -11.99
C PRO A 3 0.77 -1.37 -11.34
N ILE A 4 -0.25 -1.94 -10.70
CA ILE A 4 -0.18 -3.29 -10.10
C ILE A 4 0.00 -4.41 -11.14
N ASP A 5 -0.45 -4.20 -12.38
CA ASP A 5 -0.41 -5.22 -13.45
C ASP A 5 1.02 -5.42 -13.98
N VAL A 6 1.87 -4.38 -13.89
CA VAL A 6 3.25 -4.38 -14.38
C VAL A 6 4.29 -4.48 -13.25
N LEU A 7 3.84 -4.36 -12.00
CA LEU A 7 4.70 -4.35 -10.83
C LEU A 7 5.63 -5.57 -10.73
N PRO A 8 5.19 -6.82 -10.97
CA PRO A 8 6.07 -7.98 -10.85
C PRO A 8 7.26 -7.93 -11.81
N GLU A 9 7.02 -7.60 -13.08
CA GLU A 9 8.07 -7.49 -14.10
C GLU A 9 9.10 -6.42 -13.73
N ILE A 10 8.63 -5.27 -13.22
CA ILE A 10 9.50 -4.18 -12.77
C ILE A 10 10.28 -4.59 -11.51
N ALA A 11 9.64 -5.26 -10.55
CA ALA A 11 10.29 -5.73 -9.33
C ALA A 11 11.41 -6.73 -9.63
N ASP A 12 11.14 -7.71 -10.50
CA ASP A 12 12.14 -8.68 -10.98
C ASP A 12 13.28 -7.97 -11.73
N GLY A 13 12.93 -6.99 -12.57
CA GLY A 13 13.90 -6.19 -13.31
C GLY A 13 14.82 -5.40 -12.39
N ILE A 14 14.31 -4.77 -11.32
CA ILE A 14 15.12 -3.99 -10.37
C ILE A 14 15.98 -4.90 -9.50
N GLY A 15 15.43 -6.02 -9.01
CA GLY A 15 16.07 -6.88 -8.02
C GLY A 15 16.46 -6.10 -6.75
N ASP A 16 17.63 -6.39 -6.19
CA ASP A 16 18.11 -5.74 -4.96
C ASP A 16 18.80 -4.38 -5.19
N ARG A 17 18.76 -3.84 -6.41
CA ARG A 17 19.50 -2.61 -6.77
C ARG A 17 18.90 -1.36 -6.16
N ALA A 18 17.59 -1.35 -5.88
CA ALA A 18 16.88 -0.23 -5.26
C ALA A 18 15.54 -0.67 -4.68
N PRO A 19 15.01 0.01 -3.64
CA PRO A 19 13.67 -0.25 -3.14
C PRO A 19 12.61 0.20 -4.17
N GLY A 20 11.81 -0.73 -4.68
CA GLY A 20 10.67 -0.44 -5.54
C GLY A 20 9.49 0.14 -4.75
N LEU A 21 8.98 1.30 -5.16
CA LEU A 21 7.77 1.91 -4.61
C LEU A 21 6.66 1.88 -5.65
N VAL A 22 5.42 1.67 -5.22
CA VAL A 22 4.25 1.67 -6.13
C VAL A 22 3.15 2.60 -5.62
N ASP A 23 2.56 3.36 -6.53
CA ASP A 23 1.31 4.11 -6.35
C ASP A 23 0.37 3.77 -7.51
N GLY A 24 -0.93 3.97 -7.33
CA GLY A 24 -1.92 3.77 -8.38
C GLY A 24 -3.18 3.10 -7.89
N GLY A 25 -4.02 3.86 -7.18
CA GLY A 25 -5.39 3.45 -6.92
C GLY A 25 -5.61 2.55 -5.70
N PHE A 26 -4.61 2.38 -4.84
CA PHE A 26 -4.72 1.72 -3.53
C PHE A 26 -5.73 2.44 -2.63
N LYS A 27 -6.74 1.71 -2.15
CA LYS A 27 -7.80 2.26 -1.27
C LYS A 27 -8.19 1.32 -0.13
N ARG A 28 -7.67 0.09 -0.13
CA ARG A 28 -7.91 -0.93 0.89
C ARG A 28 -6.60 -1.52 1.38
N GLY A 29 -6.59 -2.02 2.60
CA GLY A 29 -5.47 -2.78 3.15
C GLY A 29 -5.13 -4.03 2.33
N SER A 30 -6.10 -4.65 1.64
CA SER A 30 -5.86 -5.80 0.77
C SER A 30 -5.18 -5.42 -0.54
N ASP A 31 -5.41 -4.21 -1.07
CA ASP A 31 -4.68 -3.68 -2.22
C ASP A 31 -3.21 -3.47 -1.83
N ILE A 32 -2.97 -2.88 -0.66
CA ILE A 32 -1.61 -2.66 -0.13
C ILE A 32 -0.88 -4.00 0.04
N LEU A 33 -1.55 -5.00 0.63
CA LEU A 33 -0.98 -6.34 0.79
C LEU A 33 -0.59 -6.96 -0.55
N LYS A 34 -1.42 -6.82 -1.59
CA LYS A 34 -1.08 -7.31 -2.94
C LYS A 34 0.12 -6.57 -3.53
N GLY A 35 0.20 -5.24 -3.38
CA GLY A 35 1.37 -4.47 -3.83
C GLY A 35 2.67 -4.97 -3.19
N LEU A 36 2.66 -5.18 -1.88
CA LEU A 36 3.81 -5.73 -1.16
C LEU A 36 4.14 -7.16 -1.60
N ALA A 37 3.13 -8.02 -1.76
CA ALA A 37 3.30 -9.40 -2.18
C ALA A 37 3.84 -9.54 -3.62
N LEU A 38 3.60 -8.54 -4.48
CA LEU A 38 4.07 -8.48 -5.86
C LEU A 38 5.45 -7.80 -6.00
N GLY A 39 6.15 -7.52 -4.90
CA GLY A 39 7.54 -7.08 -4.91
C GLY A 39 7.77 -5.60 -4.63
N ALA A 40 6.72 -4.81 -4.32
CA ALA A 40 6.95 -3.45 -3.84
C ALA A 40 7.53 -3.46 -2.41
N LYS A 41 8.52 -2.61 -2.16
CA LYS A 41 9.04 -2.36 -0.81
C LYS A 41 8.09 -1.46 -0.01
N ALA A 42 7.39 -0.56 -0.67
CA ALA A 42 6.33 0.24 -0.05
C ALA A 42 5.25 0.66 -1.06
N VAL A 43 4.08 0.97 -0.53
CA VAL A 43 2.91 1.46 -1.30
C VAL A 43 2.65 2.91 -0.89
N MET A 44 2.51 3.79 -1.87
CA MET A 44 2.22 5.20 -1.67
C MET A 44 0.71 5.45 -1.74
N LEU A 45 0.26 6.48 -1.01
CA LEU A 45 -1.15 6.84 -0.89
C LEU A 45 -1.33 8.33 -1.13
N ALA A 46 -2.02 8.69 -2.21
CA ALA A 46 -2.33 10.10 -2.51
C ALA A 46 -3.78 10.46 -2.14
N ARG A 47 -4.74 10.10 -3.00
CA ARG A 47 -6.14 10.53 -2.86
C ARG A 47 -6.80 10.18 -1.52
N PRO A 48 -6.65 8.98 -0.95
CA PRO A 48 -7.24 8.68 0.36
C PRO A 48 -6.79 9.64 1.46
N ILE A 49 -5.51 10.07 1.42
CA ILE A 49 -4.94 11.01 2.38
C ILE A 49 -5.51 12.41 2.15
N MET A 50 -5.58 12.86 0.89
CA MET A 50 -6.17 14.15 0.52
C MET A 50 -7.66 14.24 0.87
N TRP A 51 -8.41 13.14 0.76
CA TRP A 51 -9.81 13.10 1.17
C TRP A 51 -9.96 13.25 2.69
N GLY A 52 -9.11 12.57 3.46
CA GLY A 52 -9.03 12.77 4.90
C GLY A 52 -8.74 14.23 5.25
N LEU A 53 -7.72 14.82 4.60
CA LEU A 53 -7.35 16.22 4.78
C LEU A 53 -8.51 17.18 4.48
N ALA A 54 -9.22 16.96 3.38
CA ALA A 54 -10.34 17.81 2.98
C ALA A 54 -11.56 17.67 3.91
N ALA A 55 -11.79 16.48 4.47
CA ALA A 55 -12.97 16.22 5.30
C ALA A 55 -12.80 16.74 6.74
N TYR A 56 -11.65 16.49 7.37
CA TYR A 56 -11.44 16.79 8.79
C TYR A 56 -10.01 17.25 9.10
N GLY A 57 -9.29 17.83 8.12
CA GLY A 57 -7.94 18.33 8.33
C GLY A 57 -6.96 17.21 8.75
N ALA A 58 -6.08 17.52 9.70
CA ALA A 58 -5.09 16.59 10.21
C ALA A 58 -5.72 15.31 10.81
N ASP A 59 -6.82 15.44 11.55
CA ASP A 59 -7.53 14.30 12.16
C ASP A 59 -8.09 13.36 11.08
N GLY A 60 -8.54 13.92 9.96
CA GLY A 60 -9.01 13.13 8.82
C GLY A 60 -7.89 12.35 8.13
N VAL A 61 -6.69 12.96 8.02
CA VAL A 61 -5.49 12.27 7.53
C VAL A 61 -5.11 11.10 8.45
N GLU A 62 -5.04 11.37 9.76
CA GLU A 62 -4.73 10.33 10.76
C GLU A 62 -5.74 9.19 10.70
N ARG A 63 -7.04 9.52 10.61
CA ARG A 63 -8.10 8.52 10.51
C ARG A 63 -7.99 7.67 9.25
N ALA A 64 -7.68 8.28 8.09
CA ALA A 64 -7.52 7.55 6.84
C ALA A 64 -6.33 6.57 6.91
N LEU A 65 -5.19 7.03 7.43
CA LEU A 65 -4.02 6.17 7.67
C LEU A 65 -4.33 5.04 8.64
N TYR A 66 -4.97 5.35 9.76
CA TYR A 66 -5.37 4.36 10.75
C TYR A 66 -6.21 3.24 10.14
N LEU A 67 -7.22 3.58 9.32
CA LEU A 67 -8.10 2.60 8.69
C LEU A 67 -7.33 1.68 7.74
N LEU A 68 -6.47 2.24 6.89
CA LEU A 68 -5.68 1.47 5.92
C LEU A 68 -4.66 0.56 6.61
N ILE A 69 -3.94 1.07 7.62
CA ILE A 69 -2.94 0.30 8.37
C ILE A 69 -3.60 -0.84 9.14
N ASN A 70 -4.74 -0.59 9.79
CA ASN A 70 -5.44 -1.65 10.53
C ASN A 70 -6.04 -2.71 9.60
N GLU A 71 -6.55 -2.32 8.44
CA GLU A 71 -7.01 -3.29 7.44
C GLU A 71 -5.86 -4.13 6.89
N LEU A 72 -4.71 -3.51 6.60
CA LEU A 72 -3.50 -4.22 6.20
C LEU A 72 -3.07 -5.23 7.26
N ALA A 73 -2.97 -4.81 8.52
CA ALA A 73 -2.57 -5.67 9.64
C ALA A 73 -3.51 -6.88 9.80
N ARG A 74 -4.83 -6.69 9.70
CA ARG A 74 -5.80 -7.79 9.72
C ARG A 74 -5.59 -8.77 8.56
N ASN A 75 -5.39 -8.26 7.34
CA ASN A 75 -5.18 -9.10 6.17
C ASN A 75 -3.86 -9.86 6.23
N MET A 76 -2.80 -9.23 6.74
CA MET A 76 -1.49 -9.84 7.00
C MET A 76 -1.57 -10.97 8.03
N ALA A 77 -2.32 -10.76 9.12
CA ALA A 77 -2.56 -11.80 10.11
C ALA A 77 -3.35 -12.97 9.50
N ALA A 78 -4.41 -12.68 8.75
CA ALA A 78 -5.23 -13.69 8.08
C ALA A 78 -4.47 -14.50 7.01
N SER A 79 -3.45 -13.92 6.37
CA SER A 79 -2.62 -14.60 5.37
C SER A 79 -1.40 -15.32 5.96
N GLY A 80 -1.24 -15.34 7.29
CA GLY A 80 -0.09 -15.96 7.95
C GLY A 80 1.22 -15.20 7.76
N ARG A 81 1.16 -13.92 7.36
CA ARG A 81 2.33 -13.03 7.16
C ARG A 81 2.23 -11.79 8.06
N PRO A 82 2.37 -11.91 9.39
CA PRO A 82 2.11 -10.81 10.34
C PRO A 82 3.20 -9.74 10.40
N LYS A 83 4.28 -9.86 9.60
CA LYS A 83 5.43 -8.94 9.59
C LYS A 83 5.78 -8.53 8.17
N LEU A 84 6.28 -7.30 8.02
CA LEU A 84 6.93 -6.82 6.80
C LEU A 84 8.40 -7.25 6.89
N THR A 85 8.77 -8.31 6.18
CA THR A 85 10.14 -8.81 6.06
C THR A 85 10.64 -8.55 4.65
#